data_AF-A0A1M5ETU7-F1
#
_entry.id   AF-A0A1M5ETU7-F1
#
_cell.length_a   1.000
_cell.length_b   1.000
_cell.length_c   1.000
_cell.angle_alpha   90.00
_cell.angle_beta   90.00
_cell.angle_gamma   90.00
#
_symmetry.space_group_name_H-M   'P 1'
#
loop_
_entity.id
_entity.type
_entity.pdbx_description
1 polymer ?
#
loop_
_entity_poly.entity_id
_entity_poly.type
_entity_poly.pdbx_seq_one_letter_code
_entity_poly.pdbx_strand_id
1 'polypeptide(L)' 'MSDDLTIEIDSETYVVRQGGEGLQIGRRNGDDVAWLDDVDPALLPEDARAALAEGDTGNEALRTAIGGIVQAEVERGG' A
#
# COMPACT_ATOMS: atom_id res chain seq x y z
N MET A 1 10.70 3.25 -14.60
CA MET A 1 9.60 2.28 -14.50
C MET A 1 9.21 2.29 -13.04
N SER A 2 8.04 2.82 -12.71
CA SER A 2 7.49 2.67 -11.35
C SER A 2 6.99 1.24 -11.25
N ASP A 3 7.41 0.52 -10.21
CA ASP A 3 6.90 -0.82 -9.93
C ASP A 3 5.59 -0.64 -9.15
N ASP A 4 4.46 -0.98 -9.78
CA ASP A 4 3.19 -1.09 -9.08
C ASP A 4 3.08 -2.49 -8.46
N LEU A 5 3.02 -2.52 -7.14
CA LEU A 5 2.91 -3.73 -6.36
C LEU A 5 1.45 -3.97 -6.00
N THR A 6 0.93 -5.12 -6.41
CA THR A 6 -0.44 -5.52 -6.06
C THR A 6 -0.40 -6.42 -4.83
N ILE A 7 -1.10 -6.02 -3.77
CA ILE A 7 -1.16 -6.69 -2.47
C ILE A 7 -2.61 -7.06 -2.19
N GLU A 8 -2.85 -8.31 -1.78
CA GLU A 8 -4.17 -8.76 -1.33
C GLU A 8 -4.23 -8.77 0.19
N ILE A 9 -5.23 -8.10 0.76
CA ILE A 9 -5.48 -7.99 2.21
C ILE A 9 -6.98 -8.21 2.42
N ASP A 10 -7.36 -9.17 3.27
CA ASP A 10 -8.75 -9.45 3.63
C ASP A 10 -9.73 -9.59 2.44
N SER A 11 -9.30 -10.25 1.36
CA SER A 11 -10.06 -10.41 0.09
C SER A 11 -10.25 -9.12 -0.73
N GLU A 12 -9.60 -8.03 -0.33
CA GLU A 12 -9.53 -6.79 -1.09
C GLU A 12 -8.15 -6.66 -1.74
N THR A 13 -8.13 -6.09 -2.94
CA THR A 13 -6.90 -5.88 -3.69
C THR A 13 -6.46 -4.43 -3.58
N TYR A 14 -5.22 -4.23 -3.16
CA TYR A 14 -4.57 -2.93 -3.02
C TYR A 14 -3.41 -2.83 -4.00
N VAL A 15 -3.19 -1.63 -4.54
CA VAL A 15 -2.10 -1.30 -5.44
C VAL A 15 -1.25 -0.27 -4.75
N VAL A 16 0.02 -0.61 -4.56
CA VAL A 16 1.02 0.25 -3.97
C VAL A 16 1.95 0.70 -5.08
N ARG A 17 2.09 2.00 -5.26
CA ARG A 17 2.96 2.59 -6.27
C ARG A 17 4.04 3.40 -5.60
N GLN A 18 5.28 3.06 -5.88
CA GLN A 18 6.43 3.89 -5.51
C GLN A 18 6.63 4.97 -6.56
N GLY A 19 6.56 6.25 -6.15
CA GLY A 19 6.65 7.38 -7.07
C GLY A 19 7.46 8.54 -6.49
N GLY A 20 8.61 8.82 -7.10
CA GLY A 20 9.41 10.03 -6.86
C GLY A 20 9.99 10.14 -5.44
N GLU A 21 9.14 10.52 -4.49
CA GLU A 21 9.48 10.84 -3.10
C GLU A 21 8.48 10.20 -2.11
N GLY A 22 7.43 9.53 -2.59
CA GLY A 22 6.32 9.04 -1.78
C GLY A 22 5.80 7.65 -2.20
N LEU A 23 4.91 7.13 -1.35
CA LEU A 23 4.23 5.85 -1.54
C LEU A 23 2.74 6.09 -1.77
N GLN A 24 2.28 5.86 -2.98
CA GLN A 24 0.86 5.96 -3.29
C GLN A 24 0.16 4.63 -3.00
N ILE A 25 -0.94 4.69 -2.25
CA ILE A 25 -1.76 3.51 -1.95
C ILE A 25 -3.11 3.70 -2.62
N GLY A 26 -3.47 2.74 -3.46
CA GLY A 26 -4.77 2.67 -4.11
C GLY A 26 -5.48 1.37 -3.79
N ARG A 27 -6.80 1.40 -3.81
CA ARG A 27 -7.65 0.22 -3.77
C ARG A 27 -8.08 -0.13 -5.18
N ARG A 28 -7.89 -1.38 -5.58
CA ARG A 28 -8.35 -1.89 -6.86
C ARG A 28 -9.81 -2.31 -6.76
N ASN A 29 -10.64 -1.75 -7.63
CA ASN A 29 -12.06 -2.06 -7.78
C ASN A 29 -12.29 -2.56 -9.21
N GLY A 30 -12.03 -3.85 -9.43
CA GLY A 30 -12.07 -4.46 -10.77
C GLY A 30 -10.90 -4.02 -11.64
N ASP A 31 -11.19 -3.32 -12.73
CA ASP A 31 -10.19 -2.77 -13.66
C ASP A 31 -9.68 -1.38 -13.26
N ASP A 32 -10.37 -0.69 -12.34
CA ASP A 32 -10.01 0.64 -11.87
C ASP A 32 -9.24 0.60 -10.54
N VAL A 33 -8.37 1.59 -10.34
CA VAL A 33 -7.65 1.81 -9.08
C VAL A 33 -8.07 3.16 -8.50
N ALA A 34 -8.76 3.11 -7.37
CA ALA A 34 -9.08 4.28 -6.57
C ALA A 34 -7.89 4.61 -5.66
N TRP A 35 -7.13 5.65 -6.00
CA TRP A 35 -6.04 6.14 -5.16
C TRP A 35 -6.60 6.77 -3.89
N LEU A 36 -6.13 6.29 -2.74
CA LEU A 36 -6.58 6.70 -1.42
C LEU A 36 -5.72 7.89 -0.97
N ASP A 37 -4.46 7.61 -0.62
CA ASP A 37 -3.57 8.61 -0.02
C ASP A 37 -2.11 8.41 -0.45
N ASP A 38 -1.31 9.46 -0.26
CA ASP A 38 0.13 9.48 -0.50
C ASP A 38 0.84 9.38 0.85
N VAL A 39 1.41 8.21 1.11
CA VAL A 39 2.03 7.89 2.38
C VAL A 39 3.53 8.08 2.30
N ASP A 40 4.10 8.66 3.35
CA ASP A 40 5.54 8.71 3.47
C ASP A 40 6.07 7.29 3.81
N PRO A 41 6.90 6.67 2.97
CA PRO A 41 7.45 5.34 3.24
C PRO A 41 8.29 5.29 4.52
N ALA A 42 8.72 6.43 5.07
CA ALA A 42 9.37 6.49 6.38
C ALA A 42 8.42 6.17 7.55
N LEU A 43 7.10 6.26 7.35
CA LEU A 43 6.10 5.85 8.34
C LEU A 43 5.90 4.33 8.39
N LEU A 44 6.38 3.61 7.39
CA LEU A 44 6.30 2.15 7.37
C LEU A 44 7.36 1.54 8.32
N PRO A 45 7.04 0.41 8.96
CA PRO A 45 8.01 -0.40 9.68
C PRO A 45 9.21 -0.77 8.81
N GLU A 46 10.38 -0.99 9.41
CA GLU A 46 11.59 -1.35 8.67
C GLU A 46 11.40 -2.59 7.79
N ASP A 47 10.76 -3.64 8.33
CA ASP A 47 10.45 -4.87 7.59
C ASP A 47 9.51 -4.61 6.40
N ALA A 48 8.52 -3.74 6.58
CA ALA A 48 7.59 -3.38 5.51
C ALA A 48 8.30 -2.59 4.40
N ARG A 49 9.22 -1.67 4.75
CA ARG A 49 10.02 -0.94 3.75
C ARG A 49 10.96 -1.86 2.99
N ALA A 50 11.59 -2.82 3.67
CA ALA A 50 12.44 -3.82 3.03
C ALA A 50 11.62 -4.66 2.05
N ALA A 51 10.50 -5.22 2.50
CA ALA A 51 9.58 -5.97 1.66
C ALA A 51 9.09 -5.15 0.45
N LEU A 52 8.75 -3.88 0.67
CA LEU A 52 8.34 -2.98 -0.40
C LEU A 52 9.48 -2.71 -1.41
N ALA A 53 10.72 -2.54 -0.95
CA ALA A 53 11.89 -2.36 -1.81
C ALA A 53 12.24 -3.63 -2.60
N GLU A 54 11.97 -4.81 -2.02
CA GLU A 54 12.16 -6.12 -2.66
C GLU A 54 10.98 -6.54 -3.54
N GLY A 55 9.84 -5.84 -3.45
CA GLY A 55 8.59 -6.24 -4.11
C GLY A 55 7.92 -7.47 -3.48
N ASP A 56 8.23 -7.78 -2.22
CA ASP A 56 7.66 -8.90 -1.47
C ASP A 56 6.25 -8.56 -0.94
N THR A 57 5.25 -8.72 -1.80
CA THR A 57 3.83 -8.57 -1.46
C THR A 57 3.29 -9.71 -0.58
N GLY A 58 4.10 -10.74 -0.35
CA GLY A 58 3.83 -11.85 0.58
C GLY A 58 4.09 -11.49 2.05
N ASN A 59 4.87 -10.44 2.29
CA ASN A 59 5.33 -10.08 3.62
C ASN A 59 4.18 -9.62 4.54
N GLU A 60 4.09 -10.23 5.72
CA GLU A 60 3.04 -9.91 6.71
C GLU A 60 3.18 -8.49 7.28
N ALA A 61 4.40 -7.99 7.47
CA ALA A 61 4.62 -6.63 7.97
C ALA A 61 4.15 -5.58 6.96
N LEU A 62 4.42 -5.80 5.67
CA LEU A 62 3.94 -4.94 4.60
C LEU A 62 2.41 -4.95 4.54
N ARG A 63 1.79 -6.14 4.52
CA ARG A 63 0.32 -6.28 4.52
C ARG A 63 -0.33 -5.59 5.72
N THR A 64 0.23 -5.78 6.91
CA THR A 64 -0.27 -5.15 8.14
C THR A 64 -0.16 -3.63 8.07
N ALA A 65 0.96 -3.10 7.59
CA ALA A 65 1.16 -1.67 7.50
C ALA A 65 0.20 -1.02 6.50
N ILE A 66 0.04 -1.61 5.31
CA ILE A 66 -0.91 -1.12 4.29
C ILE A 66 -2.35 -1.22 4.80
N GLY A 67 -2.72 -2.35 5.43
CA GLY A 67 -4.05 -2.52 6.03
C GLY A 67 -4.35 -1.47 7.09
N GLY A 68 -3.39 -1.16 7.97
CA GLY A 68 -3.53 -0.12 8.99
C GLY A 68 -3.72 1.28 8.40
N ILE A 69 -3.00 1.61 7.32
CA ILE A 69 -3.15 2.90 6.62
C ILE A 69 -4.55 3.02 6.02
N VAL A 70 -5.00 1.99 5.29
CA VAL A 70 -6.31 2.01 4.62
C VAL A 70 -7.43 2.13 5.65
N GLN A 71 -7.36 1.39 6.77
CA GLN A 71 -8.32 1.52 7.86
C GLN A 71 -8.34 2.95 8.43
N ALA A 72 -7.16 3.53 8.67
CA ALA A 72 -7.04 4.89 9.20
C ALA A 72 -7.59 5.97 8.23
N GLU A 73 -7.59 5.72 6.92
CA GLU A 73 -8.20 6.59 5.91
C GLU A 73 -9.73 6.43 5.87
N VAL A 74 -10.22 5.19 5.93
CA VAL A 74 -11.67 4.92 6.02
C VAL A 74 -12.27 5.60 7.26
N GLU A 75 -11.56 5.60 8.39
CA GLU A 75 -11.97 6.30 9.60
C GLU A 75 -11.92 7.84 9.48
N ARG A 76 -11.12 8.39 8.56
CA ARG A 76 -10.96 9.84 8.34
C ARG A 76 -11.90 10.41 7.30
N GLY A 77 -12.29 9.63 6.29
CA GLY A 77 -13.03 10.08 5.11
C GLY A 77 -14.41 9.45 4.89
N GLY A 78 -15.06 8.95 5.95
CA GLY A 78 -16.42 8.40 5.90
C GLY A 78 -17.53 9.41 5.59
#